data_AF-A0A7J4ULD6-F1
#
_entry.id   AF-A0A7J4ULD6-F1
#
_cell.length_a   1.000
_cell.length_b   1.000
_cell.length_c   1.000
_cell.angle_alpha   90.00
_cell.angle_beta   90.00
_cell.angle_gamma   90.00
#
_symmetry.space_group_name_H-M   'P 1'
#
loop_
_entity.id
_entity.type
_entity.pdbx_description
1 polymer ?
#
loop_
_entity_poly.entity_id
_entity_poly.type
_entity_poly.pdbx_seq_one_letter_code
_entity_poly.pdbx_strand_id
1 'polypeptide(L)'
;MKQKDAAAILGINTAAISQYRSNKRGSKITLPTEIISEIKASSRRVKDQFSYFRETQRLLHHIRQTKVLCQVHKQVSHVPENCTPEFMGCSLKGGCM
;
A
#
# COMPACT_ATOMS: atom_id res chain seq x y z
N MET A 1 -6.15 -10.56 16.68
CA MET A 1 -4.67 -10.53 16.68
C MET A 1 -4.21 -9.38 17.56
N LYS A 2 -3.28 -9.60 18.51
CA LYS A 2 -2.74 -8.50 19.33
C LYS A 2 -1.73 -7.69 18.51
N GLN A 3 -1.44 -6.43 18.90
CA GLN A 3 -0.50 -5.58 18.16
C GLN A 3 0.91 -6.21 18.09
N LYS A 4 1.35 -6.88 19.16
CA LYS A 4 2.63 -7.61 19.20
C LYS A 4 2.75 -8.67 18.10
N ASP A 5 1.68 -9.45 17.90
CA ASP A 5 1.69 -10.56 16.94
C ASP A 5 1.74 -10.01 15.50
N ALA A 6 0.97 -8.96 15.23
CA ALA A 6 1.01 -8.26 13.94
C ALA A 6 2.39 -7.65 13.66
N ALA A 7 3.02 -7.05 14.68
CA ALA A 7 4.35 -6.44 14.57
C ALA A 7 5.43 -7.48 14.21
N ALA A 8 5.37 -8.66 14.83
CA ALA A 8 6.28 -9.76 14.54
C ALA A 8 6.15 -10.27 13.10
N ILE A 9 4.91 -10.45 12.61
CA ILE A 9 4.65 -10.89 11.22
C ILE A 9 5.10 -9.83 10.21
N LEU A 10 4.85 -8.55 10.49
CA LEU A 10 5.20 -7.44 9.60
C LEU A 10 6.69 -7.06 9.66
N GLY A 11 7.45 -7.55 10.64
CA GLY A 11 8.86 -7.17 10.84
C GLY A 11 9.04 -5.71 11.26
N ILE A 12 8.07 -5.13 11.99
CA ILE A 12 8.10 -3.73 12.43
C ILE A 12 7.93 -3.63 13.95
N ASN A 13 8.18 -2.44 14.52
CA ASN A 13 7.90 -2.20 15.93
C ASN A 13 6.39 -2.00 16.19
N THR A 14 5.95 -2.28 17.43
CA THR A 14 4.55 -2.10 17.84
C THR A 14 4.10 -0.63 17.82
N ALA A 15 5.03 0.32 18.01
CA ALA A 15 4.73 1.75 17.95
C ALA A 15 4.28 2.18 16.54
N ALA A 16 4.83 1.60 15.47
CA ALA A 16 4.44 1.83 14.09
C ALA A 16 2.99 1.39 13.85
N ILE A 17 2.59 0.23 14.40
CA ILE A 17 1.19 -0.22 14.35
C ILE A 17 0.27 0.75 15.09
N SER A 18 0.68 1.22 16.28
CA SER A 18 -0.08 2.20 17.05
C SER A 18 -0.29 3.50 16.27
N GLN A 19 0.71 3.97 15.50
CA GLN A 19 0.58 5.16 14.66
C GLN A 19 -0.46 5.00 13.54
N TYR A 20 -0.56 3.83 12.91
CA TYR A 20 -1.63 3.55 11.94
C TYR A 20 -3.00 3.40 12.63
N ARG A 21 -3.09 2.70 13.76
CA ARG A 21 -4.34 2.52 14.50
C ARG A 21 -4.91 3.83 15.07
N SER A 22 -4.06 4.76 15.46
CA SER A 22 -4.45 6.07 15.97
C SER A 22 -4.65 7.12 14.86
N ASN A 23 -4.68 6.69 13.59
CA ASN A 23 -4.86 7.55 12.41
C ASN A 23 -3.80 8.66 12.28
N LYS A 24 -2.64 8.54 12.95
CA LYS A 24 -1.51 9.46 12.81
C LYS A 24 -0.79 9.28 11.47
N ARG A 25 -0.89 8.09 10.87
CA ARG A 25 -0.37 7.76 9.53
C ARG A 25 -1.47 7.20 8.65
N GLY A 26 -1.40 7.48 7.34
CA GLY A 26 -2.30 6.91 6.33
C GLY A 26 -3.72 7.49 6.27
N SER A 27 -4.13 8.33 7.23
CA SER A 27 -5.50 8.86 7.33
C SER A 27 -5.92 9.84 6.24
N LYS A 28 -4.95 10.41 5.50
CA LYS A 28 -5.20 11.34 4.38
C LYS A 28 -5.43 10.63 3.04
N ILE A 29 -5.29 9.31 2.98
CA ILE A 29 -5.35 8.54 1.73
C ILE A 29 -6.58 7.64 1.75
N THR A 30 -7.35 7.71 0.68
CA THR A 30 -8.46 6.80 0.40
C THR A 30 -8.04 5.84 -0.71
N LEU A 31 -8.20 4.54 -0.45
CA LEU A 31 -8.01 3.48 -1.45
C LEU A 31 -9.36 3.09 -2.06
N PRO A 32 -9.40 2.71 -3.35
CA PRO A 32 -10.60 2.15 -3.97
C PRO A 32 -11.12 0.91 -3.24
N THR A 33 -12.43 0.71 -3.29
CA THR A 33 -13.11 -0.41 -2.62
C THR A 33 -12.60 -1.77 -3.08
N GLU A 34 -12.24 -1.90 -4.35
CA GLU A 34 -11.60 -3.09 -4.94
C GLU A 34 -10.28 -3.42 -4.22
N ILE A 35 -9.39 -2.44 -4.08
CA ILE A 35 -8.09 -2.60 -3.41
C ILE A 35 -8.27 -2.92 -1.93
N ILE A 36 -9.23 -2.29 -1.26
CA ILE A 36 -9.54 -2.61 0.14
C ILE A 36 -10.02 -4.06 0.26
N SER A 37 -10.80 -4.55 -0.70
CA SER A 37 -11.28 -5.94 -0.72
C SER A 37 -10.12 -6.92 -0.92
N GLU A 38 -9.20 -6.62 -1.83
CA GLU A 38 -7.99 -7.41 -2.04
C GLU A 38 -7.06 -7.44 -0.81
N ILE A 39 -6.87 -6.29 -0.13
CA ILE A 39 -6.10 -6.22 1.13
C ILE A 39 -6.75 -7.08 2.20
N LYS A 40 -8.09 -7.04 2.34
CA LYS A 40 -8.83 -7.89 3.29
C LYS A 40 -8.71 -9.37 2.96
N ALA A 41 -8.71 -9.74 1.68
CA ALA A 41 -8.52 -11.12 1.27
C ALA A 41 -7.08 -11.59 1.55
N SER A 42 -6.08 -10.77 1.24
CA SER A 42 -4.66 -11.04 1.53
C SER A 42 -4.40 -11.19 3.03
N SER A 43 -4.96 -10.32 3.88
CA SER A 43 -4.72 -10.39 5.33
C SER A 43 -5.22 -11.70 5.96
N ARG A 44 -6.25 -12.32 5.39
CA ARG A 44 -6.72 -13.65 5.81
C ARG A 44 -5.74 -14.76 5.43
N ARG A 45 -4.98 -14.59 4.34
CA ARG A 45 -3.98 -15.53 3.84
C ARG A 45 -2.61 -15.37 4.50
N VAL A 46 -2.33 -14.23 5.13
CA VAL A 46 -1.11 -14.03 5.93
C VAL A 46 -1.18 -14.85 7.21
N LYS A 47 -0.25 -15.80 7.36
CA LYS A 47 -0.09 -16.67 8.53
C LYS A 47 1.26 -16.50 9.22
N ASP A 48 2.26 -16.06 8.47
CA ASP A 48 3.66 -15.94 8.86
C ASP A 48 4.36 -14.86 7.99
N GLN A 49 5.65 -14.66 8.19
CA GLN A 49 6.44 -13.68 7.44
C GLN A 49 6.56 -14.02 5.94
N PHE A 50 6.60 -15.30 5.58
CA PHE A 50 6.73 -15.72 4.19
C PHE A 50 5.46 -15.43 3.39
N SER A 51 4.30 -15.83 3.94
CA SER A 51 2.99 -15.53 3.38
C SER A 51 2.70 -14.02 3.38
N TYR A 52 3.15 -13.28 4.41
CA TYR A 52 3.13 -11.80 4.40
C TYR A 52 3.88 -11.23 3.19
N PHE A 53 5.13 -11.65 2.97
CA PHE A 53 5.94 -11.15 1.86
C PHE A 53 5.29 -11.48 0.52
N ARG A 54 4.85 -12.73 0.32
CA ARG A 54 4.15 -13.18 -0.90
C ARG A 54 2.89 -12.36 -1.19
N GLU A 55 2.03 -12.18 -0.19
CA GLU A 55 0.79 -11.40 -0.35
C GLU A 55 1.07 -9.91 -0.59
N THR A 56 2.11 -9.36 0.03
CA THR A 56 2.53 -7.97 -0.19
C THR A 56 3.00 -7.77 -1.64
N GLN A 57 3.85 -8.66 -2.17
CA GLN A 57 4.30 -8.58 -3.57
C GLN A 57 3.12 -8.69 -4.55
N ARG A 58 2.17 -9.60 -4.28
CA ARG A 58 0.94 -9.74 -5.08
C ARG A 58 0.12 -8.45 -5.09
N LEU A 59 -0.11 -7.84 -3.92
CA LEU A 59 -0.86 -6.59 -3.80
C LEU A 59 -0.15 -5.43 -4.50
N LEU A 60 1.16 -5.30 -4.34
CA LEU A 60 1.95 -4.26 -5.00
C LEU A 60 1.90 -4.37 -6.52
N HIS A 61 1.97 -5.60 -7.05
CA HIS A 61 1.79 -5.86 -8.48
C HIS A 61 0.40 -5.42 -8.98
N HIS A 62 -0.65 -5.82 -8.27
CA HIS A 62 -2.02 -5.46 -8.61
C HIS A 62 -2.27 -3.93 -8.54
N ILE A 63 -1.78 -3.25 -7.51
CA ILE A 63 -1.85 -1.79 -7.36
C ILE A 63 -1.14 -1.07 -8.53
N ARG A 64 -0.01 -1.62 -8.97
CA ARG A 64 0.75 -1.08 -10.12
C ARG A 64 -0.03 -1.24 -11.43
N GLN A 65 -0.64 -2.40 -11.66
CA GLN A 65 -1.42 -2.67 -12.87
C GLN A 65 -2.70 -1.83 -12.95
N THR A 66 -3.36 -1.60 -11.82
CA THR A 66 -4.61 -0.83 -11.72
C THR A 66 -4.41 0.69 -11.67
N LYS A 67 -3.16 1.18 -11.73
CA LYS A 67 -2.79 2.60 -11.62
C LYS A 67 -3.33 3.30 -10.36
N VAL A 68 -3.63 2.54 -9.30
CA VAL A 68 -4.14 3.09 -8.04
C VAL A 68 -3.14 4.03 -7.39
N LEU A 69 -1.85 3.78 -7.58
CA LEU A 69 -0.80 4.68 -7.12
C LEU A 69 -0.96 6.11 -7.68
N CYS A 70 -1.40 6.27 -8.92
CA CYS A 70 -1.69 7.58 -9.51
C CYS A 70 -2.87 8.26 -8.81
N GLN A 71 -3.89 7.49 -8.42
CA GLN A 71 -5.04 8.01 -7.69
C GLN A 71 -4.63 8.49 -6.30
N VAL A 72 -3.77 7.74 -5.61
CA VAL A 72 -3.20 8.14 -4.31
C VAL A 72 -2.34 9.38 -4.46
N HIS A 73 -1.46 9.45 -5.47
CA HIS A 73 -0.61 10.60 -5.74
C HIS A 73 -1.42 11.90 -5.91
N LYS A 74 -2.51 11.86 -6.68
CA LYS A 74 -3.42 13.00 -6.86
C LYS A 74 -4.12 13.47 -5.57
N GLN A 75 -4.21 12.63 -4.54
CA GLN A 75 -4.81 13.01 -3.26
C GLN A 75 -3.84 13.77 -2.35
N VAL A 76 -2.53 13.57 -2.51
CA VAL A 76 -1.51 14.09 -1.59
C VAL A 76 -0.56 15.09 -2.23
N SER A 77 -0.64 15.28 -3.55
CA SER A 77 0.23 16.16 -4.31
C SER A 77 -0.56 16.98 -5.33
N HIS A 78 -0.03 18.15 -5.67
CA HIS A 78 -0.60 18.98 -6.73
C HIS A 78 -0.15 18.43 -8.08
N VAL A 79 -1.07 17.75 -8.78
CA VAL A 79 -0.81 17.10 -10.07
C VAL A 79 -1.51 17.90 -11.17
N PRO A 80 -0.81 18.32 -12.23
CA PRO A 80 -1.43 19.04 -13.35
C PRO A 80 -2.46 18.17 -14.06
N GLU A 81 -3.44 18.80 -14.72
CA GLU A 81 -4.51 18.09 -15.44
C GLU A 81 -3.94 17.15 -16.51
N ASN A 82 -2.92 17.61 -17.24
CA ASN A 82 -2.18 16.84 -18.25
C ASN A 82 -0.99 16.08 -17.64
N CYS A 83 -1.26 15.23 -16.65
CA CYS A 83 -0.24 14.38 -16.04
C CYS A 83 0.22 13.29 -17.03
N THR A 84 1.47 13.40 -17.45
CA THR A 84 2.15 12.43 -18.34
C THR A 84 3.16 11.62 -17.51
N PRO A 85 2.91 10.31 -17.31
CA PRO A 85 3.76 9.46 -16.46
C PRO A 85 5.23 9.44 -16.88
N GLU A 86 5.54 9.58 -18.16
CA GLU A 86 6.89 9.55 -18.71
C GLU A 86 7.72 10.75 -18.24
N PHE A 87 7.14 11.95 -18.28
CA PHE A 87 7.82 13.18 -17.84
C PHE A 87 7.95 13.28 -16.33
N MET A 88 7.05 12.63 -15.58
CA MET A 88 7.11 12.56 -14.11
C MET A 88 8.00 11.42 -13.58
N GLY A 89 8.68 10.67 -14.46
CA GLY A 89 9.46 9.49 -14.07
C GLY A 89 8.62 8.35 -13.48
N CYS A 90 7.30 8.38 -13.68
CA CYS A 90 6.33 7.41 -13.18
C CYS A 90 6.06 6.28 -14.19
N SER A 91 6.73 6.27 -15.35
CA SER A 91 6.52 5.30 -16.42
C SER A 91 7.18 3.94 -16.15
N LEU A 92 6.53 2.89 -16.68
CA LEU A 92 6.83 1.47 -16.43
C LEU A 92 8.20 0.99 -16.95
N LYS A 93 8.99 1.82 -17.65
CA LYS A 93 10.26 1.41 -18.25
C LYS A 93 11.48 1.50 -17.33
N GLY A 94 11.32 2.05 -16.11
CA GLY A 94 12.41 2.13 -15.13
C GLY A 94 11.87 2.36 -13.73
N GLY A 95 11.00 1.43 -13.28
CA GLY A 95 10.09 1.62 -12.15
C GLY A 95 10.70 2.21 -10.88
N CYS A 96 9.84 2.81 -10.05
CA CYS A 96 10.12 3.20 -8.67
C CYS A 96 11.08 2.22 -8.00
N MET A 97 12.33 2.65 -7.83
CA MET A 97 13.18 2.26 -6.72
C MET A 97 12.99 3.28 -5.60
#